data_AF-A0A3P7R1G5-F1
#
_entry.id   AF-A0A3P7R1G5-F1
#
_cell.length_a   1.000
_cell.length_b   1.000
_cell.length_c   1.000
_cell.angle_alpha   90.00
_cell.angle_beta   90.00
_cell.angle_gamma   90.00
#
_symmetry.space_group_name_H-M   'P 1'
#
loop_
_entity.id
_entity.type
_entity.pdbx_description
1 polymer ?
#
loop_
_entity_poly.entity_id
_entity_poly.type
_entity_poly.pdbx_seq_one_letter_code
_entity_poly.pdbx_strand_id
1 'polypeptide(L)'
;MPFKWHLIEVRTRNKPATTDIQGISGGLGEAVTTKVETWPGGVFEPTTGKLEVLSPGMVKVTWSAPQGLYGIVQEYYVLVKENDKVERKETVPPTTTSITLTALPANYKIYVQAKIAPNSQGMGGGLSREVLIEETTGTCKFFQIYLFPSLLYYMLRPLIV
;
A
#
# COMPACT_ATOMS: atom_id res chain seq x y z
N MET A 1 -2.17 0.48 -16.08
CA MET A 1 -1.47 1.27 -17.09
C MET A 1 -1.20 0.40 -18.32
N PRO A 2 -1.57 0.85 -19.53
CA PRO A 2 -1.31 0.09 -20.76
C PRO A 2 0.18 0.08 -21.11
N PHE A 3 0.55 -0.82 -22.02
CA PHE A 3 1.88 -0.88 -22.64
C PHE A 3 2.35 0.50 -23.11
N LYS A 4 3.58 0.87 -22.75
CA LYS A 4 4.22 2.08 -23.24
C LYS A 4 5.59 1.73 -23.80
N TRP A 5 5.81 2.08 -25.05
CA TRP A 5 7.11 1.98 -25.69
C TRP A 5 8.03 3.08 -25.17
N HIS A 6 9.24 2.71 -24.77
CA HIS A 6 10.32 3.61 -24.41
C HIS A 6 11.50 3.40 -25.37
N LEU A 7 12.02 4.50 -25.91
CA LEU A 7 13.31 4.51 -26.59
C LEU A 7 14.37 4.74 -25.52
N ILE A 8 15.19 3.72 -25.26
CA ILE A 8 16.32 3.82 -24.35
C ILE A 8 17.55 4.12 -25.17
N GLU A 9 18.25 5.17 -24.79
CA GLU A 9 19.49 5.60 -25.41
C GLU A 9 20.64 5.47 -24.41
N VAL A 10 21.65 4.70 -24.77
CA VAL A 10 22.84 4.48 -23.95
C VAL A 10 24.04 5.09 -24.68
N ARG A 11 24.78 5.95 -23.98
CA ARG A 11 26.02 6.56 -24.46
C ARG A 11 27.15 6.32 -23.47
N THR A 12 28.35 6.13 -23.99
CA THR A 12 29.57 6.07 -23.18
C THR A 12 30.20 7.47 -23.14
N ARG A 13 30.62 7.93 -21.96
CA ARG A 13 31.42 9.17 -21.85
C ARG A 13 32.80 8.79 -21.34
N ASN A 14 33.81 9.11 -22.13
CA ASN A 14 35.20 8.94 -21.70
C ASN A 14 35.66 10.17 -20.93
N LYS A 15 36.32 9.95 -19.80
CA LYS A 15 36.96 11.03 -19.04
C LYS A 15 38.23 11.48 -19.79
N PRO A 16 38.47 12.80 -19.90
CA PRO A 16 39.73 13.30 -20.45
C PRO A 16 40.95 12.74 -19.70
N ALA A 17 42.04 12.52 -20.41
CA ALA A 17 43.32 12.18 -19.78
C ALA A 17 43.81 13.38 -18.95
N THR A 18 44.36 13.14 -17.76
CA THR A 18 44.76 14.22 -16.82
C THR A 18 45.91 15.10 -17.33
N THR A 19 46.61 14.67 -18.37
CA THR A 19 47.68 15.42 -19.06
C THR A 19 47.17 16.26 -20.22
N ASP A 20 45.86 16.28 -20.47
CA ASP A 20 45.24 17.08 -21.51
C ASP A 20 44.98 18.51 -21.03
N ILE A 21 45.86 19.42 -21.45
CA ILE A 21 45.83 20.84 -21.09
C ILE A 21 44.70 21.59 -21.84
N GLN A 22 44.15 21.01 -22.92
CA GLN A 22 43.13 21.64 -23.76
C GLN A 22 41.74 20.99 -23.66
N GLY A 23 41.61 19.85 -22.96
CA GLY A 23 40.34 19.14 -22.74
C GLY A 23 39.75 18.47 -23.99
N ILE A 24 40.59 18.12 -24.97
CA ILE A 24 40.21 17.57 -26.28
C ILE A 24 40.00 16.05 -26.24
N SER A 25 40.64 15.36 -25.31
CA SER A 25 40.49 13.93 -25.03
C SER A 25 39.26 13.69 -24.15
N GLY A 26 38.55 12.57 -24.37
CA GLY A 26 37.32 12.27 -23.63
C GLY A 26 36.07 12.80 -24.32
N GLY A 27 35.55 12.03 -25.28
CA GLY A 27 34.30 12.33 -25.98
C GLY A 27 33.10 11.57 -25.41
N LEU A 28 31.91 11.99 -25.84
CA LEU A 28 30.68 11.19 -25.73
C LEU A 28 30.62 10.28 -26.96
N GLY A 29 30.66 8.97 -26.76
CA GLY A 29 30.53 7.97 -27.80
C GLY A 29 29.14 7.99 -28.44
N GLU A 30 29.05 7.38 -29.62
CA GLU A 30 27.81 7.22 -30.37
C GLU A 30 26.72 6.56 -29.53
N ALA A 31 25.48 6.99 -29.77
CA ALA A 31 24.34 6.53 -29.02
C ALA A 31 23.86 5.18 -29.55
N VAL A 32 23.74 4.20 -28.65
CA VAL A 32 23.05 2.94 -28.94
C VAL A 32 21.62 3.09 -28.47
N THR A 33 20.68 3.06 -29.41
CA THR A 33 19.25 3.15 -29.10
C THR A 33 18.59 1.77 -29.20
N THR A 34 17.73 1.45 -28.24
CA THR A 34 16.86 0.27 -28.30
C THR A 34 15.45 0.62 -27.86
N LYS A 35 14.45 0.01 -28.50
CA LYS A 35 13.05 0.13 -28.08
C LYS A 35 12.75 -0.96 -27.07
N VAL A 36 12.30 -0.55 -25.88
CA VAL A 36 11.81 -1.46 -24.85
C VAL A 36 10.34 -1.18 -24.59
N GLU A 37 9.59 -2.22 -24.32
CA GLU A 37 8.18 -2.10 -23.95
C GLU A 37 8.07 -2.20 -22.43
N THR A 38 7.33 -1.26 -21.80
CA THR A 38 6.97 -1.46 -20.41
C THR A 38 5.93 -2.56 -20.31
N TRP A 39 6.08 -3.39 -19.29
CA TRP A 39 5.07 -4.35 -18.90
C TRP A 39 3.69 -3.68 -18.73
N PRO A 40 2.59 -4.33 -19.17
CA PRO A 40 1.25 -3.86 -18.90
C PRO A 40 1.02 -3.98 -17.39
N GLY A 41 0.83 -2.85 -16.72
CA GLY A 41 0.66 -2.83 -15.27
C GLY A 41 -0.82 -2.88 -14.88
N GLY A 42 -1.21 -3.85 -14.06
CA GLY A 42 -2.45 -3.78 -13.29
C GLY A 42 -2.35 -2.75 -12.15
N VAL A 43 -3.41 -2.60 -11.35
CA VAL A 43 -3.26 -2.01 -10.01
C VAL A 43 -2.71 -3.13 -9.14
N PHE A 44 -1.45 -3.03 -8.75
CA PHE A 44 -0.73 -4.07 -8.01
C PHE A 44 -1.00 -3.98 -6.50
N GLU A 45 -1.44 -2.81 -6.07
CA GLU A 45 -1.74 -2.50 -4.69
C GLU A 45 -3.13 -3.03 -4.29
N PRO A 46 -3.29 -3.56 -3.07
CA PRO A 46 -4.59 -3.65 -2.43
C PRO A 46 -5.27 -2.28 -2.41
N THR A 47 -6.57 -2.23 -2.69
CA THR A 47 -7.33 -0.95 -2.69
C THR A 47 -8.43 -0.94 -1.64
N THR A 48 -9.11 0.21 -1.46
CA THR A 48 -10.31 0.35 -0.61
C THR A 48 -10.11 -0.21 0.80
N GLY A 49 -9.01 0.19 1.45
CA GLY A 49 -8.74 -0.14 2.84
C GLY A 49 -9.83 0.40 3.76
N LYS A 50 -10.35 -0.44 4.66
CA LYS A 50 -11.22 -0.01 5.76
C LYS A 50 -10.77 -0.64 7.06
N LEU A 51 -10.85 0.15 8.13
CA LEU A 51 -10.61 -0.28 9.49
C LEU A 51 -11.90 -0.16 10.30
N GLU A 52 -12.31 -1.26 10.93
CA GLU A 52 -13.46 -1.32 11.82
C GLU A 52 -12.94 -1.61 13.24
N VAL A 53 -13.20 -0.71 14.19
CA VAL A 53 -12.84 -0.92 15.60
C VAL A 53 -13.86 -1.85 16.23
N LEU A 54 -13.43 -3.04 16.67
CA LEU A 54 -14.30 -4.00 17.34
C LEU A 54 -14.35 -3.75 18.85
N SER A 55 -13.20 -3.46 19.45
CA SER A 55 -13.04 -3.12 20.86
C SER A 55 -11.69 -2.40 21.09
N PRO A 56 -11.42 -1.84 22.28
CA PRO A 56 -10.14 -1.20 22.57
C PRO A 56 -8.96 -2.14 22.28
N GLY A 57 -8.07 -1.73 21.36
CA GLY A 57 -6.92 -2.53 20.93
C GLY A 57 -7.23 -3.69 19.99
N MET A 58 -8.49 -3.82 19.52
CA MET A 58 -8.91 -4.82 18.54
C MET A 58 -9.62 -4.18 17.35
N VAL A 59 -9.07 -4.42 16.16
CA VAL A 59 -9.59 -3.85 14.91
C VAL A 59 -9.65 -4.91 13.83
N LYS A 60 -10.67 -4.81 12.98
CA LYS A 60 -10.77 -5.58 11.75
C LYS A 60 -10.32 -4.70 10.59
N VAL A 61 -9.32 -5.17 9.87
CA VAL A 61 -8.78 -4.52 8.69
C VAL A 61 -9.32 -5.27 7.48
N THR A 62 -9.83 -4.55 6.50
CA THR A 62 -10.36 -5.10 5.25
C THR A 62 -9.78 -4.34 4.07
N TRP A 63 -9.53 -5.03 2.97
CA TRP A 63 -9.04 -4.45 1.71
C TRP A 63 -9.67 -5.15 0.52
N SER A 64 -9.47 -4.58 -0.66
CA SER A 64 -9.81 -5.18 -1.94
C SER A 64 -8.58 -5.78 -2.60
N ALA A 65 -8.75 -6.93 -3.25
CA ALA A 65 -7.68 -7.58 -4.00
C ALA A 65 -7.23 -6.71 -5.19
N PRO A 66 -5.93 -6.72 -5.53
CA PRO A 66 -5.41 -6.08 -6.73
C PRO A 66 -6.12 -6.58 -8.01
N GLN A 67 -6.22 -5.73 -9.04
CA GLN A 67 -6.97 -6.02 -10.26
C GLN A 67 -6.09 -5.87 -11.51
N GLY A 68 -6.38 -6.67 -12.54
CA GLY A 68 -5.63 -6.64 -13.81
C GLY A 68 -4.20 -7.15 -13.68
N LEU A 69 -3.95 -8.07 -12.74
CA LEU A 69 -2.63 -8.64 -12.50
C LEU A 69 -2.19 -9.54 -13.66
N TYR A 70 -0.93 -9.42 -14.04
CA TYR A 70 -0.21 -10.45 -14.77
C TYR A 70 0.49 -11.34 -13.73
N GLY A 71 -0.15 -12.44 -13.37
CA GLY A 71 0.24 -13.27 -12.23
C GLY A 71 -0.95 -13.53 -11.29
N ILE A 72 -0.67 -14.13 -10.13
CA ILE A 72 -1.67 -14.38 -9.09
C ILE A 72 -1.18 -13.81 -7.76
N VAL A 73 -2.09 -13.35 -6.92
CA VAL A 73 -1.74 -13.02 -5.53
C VAL A 73 -1.28 -14.31 -4.86
N GLN A 74 -0.08 -14.28 -4.29
CA GLN A 74 0.49 -15.39 -3.52
C GLN A 74 0.08 -15.28 -2.05
N GLU A 75 0.17 -14.08 -1.49
CA GLU A 75 -0.15 -13.77 -0.09
C GLU A 75 -0.25 -12.25 0.08
N TYR A 76 -0.88 -11.81 1.17
CA TYR A 76 -0.82 -10.43 1.63
C TYR A 76 0.06 -10.33 2.87
N TYR A 77 0.74 -9.20 3.02
CA TYR A 77 1.40 -8.83 4.26
C TYR A 77 0.67 -7.64 4.88
N VAL A 78 0.27 -7.79 6.14
CA VAL A 78 -0.31 -6.71 6.93
C VAL A 78 0.73 -6.27 7.95
N LEU A 79 1.18 -5.03 7.83
CA LEU A 79 2.24 -4.45 8.64
C LEU A 79 1.62 -3.48 9.64
N VAL A 80 1.89 -3.69 10.92
CA VAL A 80 1.61 -2.71 11.98
C VAL A 80 2.92 -1.99 12.27
N LYS A 81 2.90 -0.67 12.09
CA LYS A 81 4.05 0.19 12.36
C LYS A 81 3.78 1.13 13.52
N GLU A 82 4.74 1.27 14.41
CA GLU A 82 4.77 2.29 15.45
C GLU A 82 6.02 3.16 15.21
N ASN A 83 5.86 4.48 15.17
CA ASN A 83 6.96 5.40 14.84
C ASN A 83 7.71 5.01 13.55
N ASP A 84 6.96 4.59 12.52
CA ASP A 84 7.42 4.11 11.21
C ASP A 84 8.32 2.86 11.22
N LYS A 85 8.47 2.20 12.37
CA LYS A 85 9.13 0.89 12.49
C LYS A 85 8.09 -0.23 12.45
N VAL A 86 8.40 -1.32 11.76
CA VAL A 86 7.53 -2.51 11.71
C VAL A 86 7.62 -3.25 13.04
N GLU A 87 6.55 -3.20 13.82
CA GLU A 87 6.42 -3.91 15.09
C GLU A 87 5.77 -5.29 14.91
N ARG A 88 4.86 -5.40 13.94
CA ARG A 88 4.19 -6.66 13.62
C ARG A 88 4.02 -6.81 12.12
N LYS A 89 4.21 -8.04 11.63
CA LYS A 89 3.93 -8.45 10.26
C LYS A 89 3.10 -9.73 10.29
N GLU A 90 1.89 -9.65 9.74
CA GLU A 90 1.00 -10.79 9.56
C GLU A 90 0.99 -11.21 8.09
N THR A 91 0.96 -12.52 7.85
CA THR A 91 0.81 -13.10 6.51
C THR A 91 -0.60 -13.61 6.35
N VAL A 92 -1.30 -13.15 5.31
CA VAL A 92 -2.69 -13.50 5.03
C VAL A 92 -2.78 -14.25 3.70
N PRO A 93 -3.52 -15.38 3.63
CA PRO A 93 -3.69 -16.12 2.39
C PRO A 93 -4.31 -15.27 1.26
N PRO A 94 -4.05 -15.60 -0.01
CA PRO A 94 -4.47 -14.77 -1.15
C PRO A 94 -6.00 -14.76 -1.35
N THR A 95 -6.70 -15.77 -0.81
CA THR A 95 -8.16 -15.90 -0.85
C THR A 95 -8.87 -15.05 0.21
N THR A 96 -8.12 -14.43 1.12
CA THR A 96 -8.67 -13.65 2.23
C THR A 96 -8.25 -12.20 2.10
N THR A 97 -9.19 -11.27 2.25
CA THR A 97 -8.92 -9.82 2.17
C THR A 97 -9.30 -9.09 3.45
N SER A 98 -9.19 -9.79 4.58
CA SER A 98 -9.43 -9.22 5.90
C SER A 98 -8.61 -9.92 6.97
N ILE A 99 -8.25 -9.19 8.03
CA ILE A 99 -7.67 -9.75 9.24
C ILE A 99 -8.16 -8.99 10.47
N THR A 100 -8.33 -9.69 11.59
CA THR A 100 -8.55 -9.07 12.90
C THR A 100 -7.20 -8.98 13.62
N LEU A 101 -6.83 -7.77 14.00
CA LEU A 101 -5.61 -7.48 14.75
C LEU A 101 -5.98 -7.15 16.20
N THR A 102 -5.20 -7.66 17.13
CA THR A 102 -5.41 -7.52 18.58
C THR A 102 -4.15 -6.98 19.27
N ALA A 103 -4.33 -6.42 20.47
CA ALA A 103 -3.26 -5.87 21.28
C ALA A 103 -2.41 -4.85 20.50
N LEU A 104 -3.08 -3.93 19.79
CA LEU A 104 -2.41 -2.84 19.09
C LEU A 104 -1.90 -1.79 20.07
N PRO A 105 -0.74 -1.16 19.80
CA PRO A 105 -0.22 -0.08 20.63
C PRO A 105 -1.11 1.17 20.52
N ALA A 106 -0.85 2.19 21.33
CA ALA A 106 -1.65 3.41 21.33
C ALA A 106 -1.50 4.24 20.03
N ASN A 107 -0.32 4.19 19.41
CA ASN A 107 -0.01 4.87 18.16
C ASN A 107 0.40 3.83 17.13
N TYR A 108 -0.40 3.66 16.09
CA TYR A 108 -0.06 2.70 15.04
C TYR A 108 -0.50 3.17 13.67
N LYS A 109 0.22 2.70 12.66
CA LYS A 109 -0.14 2.77 11.26
C LYS A 109 -0.27 1.35 10.73
N ILE A 110 -1.33 1.07 9.99
CA ILE A 110 -1.54 -0.24 9.38
C ILE A 110 -1.33 -0.12 7.88
N TYR A 111 -0.46 -0.97 7.34
CA TYR A 111 -0.21 -1.07 5.91
C TYR A 111 -0.54 -2.45 5.40
N VAL A 112 -0.96 -2.53 4.13
CA VAL A 112 -1.14 -3.80 3.43
C VAL A 112 -0.30 -3.81 2.16
N GLN A 113 0.34 -4.95 1.90
CA GLN A 113 1.04 -5.25 0.65
C GLN A 113 0.52 -6.56 0.09
N ALA A 114 0.49 -6.68 -1.24
CA ALA A 114 0.27 -7.93 -1.94
C ALA A 114 1.61 -8.44 -2.49
N LYS A 115 1.89 -9.72 -2.28
CA LYS A 115 2.95 -10.44 -2.98
C LYS A 115 2.31 -11.16 -4.16
N ILE A 116 2.81 -10.88 -5.36
CA ILE A 116 2.34 -11.46 -6.61
C ILE A 116 3.34 -12.51 -7.06
N ALA A 117 2.86 -13.70 -7.39
CA ALA A 117 3.64 -14.72 -8.08
C ALA A 117 3.56 -14.47 -9.60
N PRO A 118 4.67 -14.64 -10.34
CA PRO A 118 4.64 -14.56 -11.79
C PRO A 118 3.74 -15.65 -12.39
N ASN A 119 3.19 -15.39 -13.57
CA ASN A 119 2.44 -16.40 -14.31
C ASN A 119 3.36 -17.47 -14.93
N SER A 120 2.79 -18.44 -15.66
CA SER A 120 3.53 -19.53 -16.32
C SER A 120 4.51 -19.07 -17.41
N GLN A 121 4.38 -17.84 -17.90
CA GLN A 121 5.29 -17.24 -18.88
C GLN A 121 6.44 -16.47 -18.20
N GLY A 122 6.55 -16.54 -16.87
CA GLY A 122 7.51 -15.76 -16.08
C GLY A 122 7.15 -14.27 -15.99
N MET A 123 5.91 -13.91 -16.33
CA MET A 123 5.45 -12.53 -16.42
C MET A 123 4.86 -12.05 -15.10
N GLY A 124 5.18 -10.80 -14.75
CA GLY A 124 4.73 -10.12 -13.54
C GLY A 124 5.39 -10.62 -12.27
N GLY A 125 4.62 -10.72 -11.20
CA GLY A 125 5.14 -11.01 -9.86
C GLY A 125 5.79 -9.79 -9.17
N GLY A 126 6.22 -9.99 -7.93
CA GLY A 126 6.87 -8.97 -7.10
C GLY A 126 6.06 -8.59 -5.87
N LEU A 127 6.55 -7.60 -5.13
CA LEU A 127 5.87 -7.06 -3.95
C LEU A 127 5.28 -5.69 -4.27
N SER A 128 4.00 -5.50 -3.96
CA SER A 128 3.35 -4.20 -4.12
C SER A 128 3.93 -3.16 -3.17
N ARG A 129 3.65 -1.88 -3.44
CA ARG A 129 3.87 -0.82 -2.47
C ARG A 129 3.03 -1.04 -1.22
N GLU A 130 3.49 -0.50 -0.10
CA GLU A 130 2.72 -0.41 1.14
C GLU A 130 1.57 0.57 0.95
N VAL A 131 0.35 0.11 1.21
CA VAL A 131 -0.84 0.95 1.21
C VAL A 131 -1.23 1.22 2.65
N LEU A 132 -1.17 2.49 3.05
CA LEU A 132 -1.67 2.92 4.35
C LEU A 132 -3.19 2.74 4.37
N ILE A 133 -3.68 1.96 5.34
CA ILE A 133 -5.11 1.76 5.55
C ILE A 133 -5.64 2.75 6.57
N GLU A 134 -4.93 2.91 7.69
CA GLU A 134 -5.31 3.81 8.78
C GLU A 134 -4.06 4.24 9.55
N GLU A 135 -4.12 5.45 10.09
CA GLU A 135 -3.18 5.99 11.07
C GLU A 135 -3.96 6.39 12.32
N THR A 136 -3.63 5.79 13.46
CA THR A 136 -4.17 6.19 14.76
C THR A 136 -3.11 7.01 15.49
N THR A 137 -3.38 8.30 15.66
CA THR A 137 -2.61 9.18 16.53
C THR A 137 -3.31 9.31 17.88
N GLY A 138 -2.85 8.56 18.88
CA GLY A 138 -2.81 8.90 20.31
C GLY A 138 -4.09 9.20 21.09
N THR A 139 -5.22 9.49 20.46
CA THR A 139 -6.49 9.70 21.14
C THR A 139 -7.38 8.52 20.84
N CYS A 140 -7.54 7.68 21.85
CA CYS A 140 -8.60 6.70 21.96
C CYS A 140 -9.91 7.30 21.40
N LYS A 141 -10.35 6.89 20.21
CA LYS A 141 -11.71 7.20 19.74
C LYS A 141 -12.68 6.32 20.52
N PHE A 142 -12.85 6.64 21.80
CA PHE A 142 -13.97 6.17 22.60
C PHE A 142 -15.22 6.87 22.07
N PHE A 143 -16.11 6.08 21.47
CA PHE A 143 -17.55 6.33 21.34
C PHE A 143 -18.01 7.61 20.63
N GLN A 144 -18.53 7.42 19.41
CA GLN A 144 -19.73 8.12 19.00
C GLN A 144 -20.76 7.08 18.57
N ILE A 145 -21.47 6.50 19.55
CA ILE A 145 -22.78 5.91 19.28
C ILE A 145 -23.60 7.05 18.67
N TYR A 146 -24.06 6.89 17.44
CA TYR A 146 -25.14 7.69 16.90
C TYR A 146 -26.42 7.31 17.67
N LEU A 147 -26.59 7.85 18.88
CA LEU A 147 -27.90 8.00 19.49
C LEU A 147 -28.55 9.15 18.73
N PHE A 148 -29.38 8.82 17.75
CA PHE A 148 -30.31 9.78 17.16
C PHE A 148 -31.12 10.41 18.28
N PRO A 149 -31.06 11.73 18.51
CA PRO A 149 -32.05 12.40 19.34
C PRO A 149 -33.25 12.81 18.48
N SER A 150 -34.43 12.83 19.11
CA SER A 150 -35.74 13.32 18.61
C SER A 150 -36.65 12.20 18.06
N LEU A 151 -37.83 11.92 18.63
CA LEU A 151 -38.82 12.88 19.14
C LEU A 151 -39.25 12.67 20.59
N LEU A 152 -39.53 13.82 21.19
CA LEU A 152 -40.05 14.09 22.52
C LEU A 152 -41.60 14.03 22.54
N TYR A 153 -42.15 13.71 23.71
CA TYR A 153 -43.53 13.92 24.20
C TYR A 153 -44.68 13.05 23.64
N TYR A 154 -45.29 12.23 24.50
CA TYR A 154 -46.48 12.66 25.26
C TYR A 154 -46.76 11.75 26.49
N MET A 155 -47.01 12.44 27.61
CA MET A 155 -47.79 12.11 28.82
C MET A 155 -47.45 10.86 29.63
N LEU A 156 -47.08 11.08 30.90
CA LEU A 156 -47.84 10.61 32.06
C LEU A 156 -47.36 11.38 33.31
N ARG A 157 -48.21 12.25 33.87
CA ARG A 157 -48.06 12.76 35.23
C ARG A 157 -48.63 11.71 36.21
N PRO A 158 -47.97 11.40 37.33
CA PRO A 158 -48.66 10.89 38.51
C PRO A 158 -49.02 12.06 39.43
N LEU A 159 -50.30 12.17 39.81
CA LEU A 159 -50.73 12.96 40.96
C LEU A 159 -50.76 12.01 42.16
N ILE A 160 -49.90 12.24 43.14
CA ILE A 160 -49.96 11.62 44.47
C ILE A 160 -50.43 12.73 45.42
N VAL A 161 -51.59 12.54 46.04
CA VAL A 161 -51.85 12.82 47.46
C VAL A 161 -52.73 11.69 47.97
#